data_AF-A0A5A7YKG6-F1
#
_entry.id   AF-A0A5A7YKG6-F1
#
_cell.length_a   1.000
_cell.length_b   1.000
_cell.length_c   1.000
_cell.angle_alpha   90.00
_cell.angle_beta   90.00
_cell.angle_gamma   90.00
#
_symmetry.space_group_name_H-M   'P 1'
#
loop_
_entity.id
_entity.type
_entity.pdbx_description
1 polymer ?
#
loop_
_entity_poly.entity_id
_entity_poly.type
_entity_poly.pdbx_seq_one_letter_code
_entity_poly.pdbx_strand_id
1 'polypeptide(L)'
;MSNWTTADIPDQSGRIAVITGANTGLGYETAAALAARGAHVVLAVRNVEKGKQAAARIGGDVSVVELDLTSLASVRTAADEIKSRFDHLDLLINNAGVMTTPKSTTVDGFELQFGTNHLGHFAFTGLLVDHLADVPGARVVTVSSNGHKMLADIHFDDLQWEHGYNRMRAYSQSKLANLLFTYELQRRLADGHAAVAVAAHPGFSSTELGRNLPNVLQPVVKAFSPLLGQSAAMGALPTLRAAADPGALGGQYFGPDGFAEQRGYPKVVPSSDQSHDLALQRRLWTVSEELTGVTFPV
;
A
#
# COMPACT_ATOMS: atom_id res chain seq x y z
N MET A 1 17.37 3.07 -22.06
CA MET A 1 16.22 3.82 -21.51
C MET A 1 16.70 4.53 -20.26
N SER A 2 16.25 5.77 -20.02
CA SER A 2 16.60 6.50 -18.80
C SER A 2 15.92 5.89 -17.58
N ASN A 3 16.58 6.01 -16.43
CA ASN A 3 16.05 5.57 -15.15
C ASN A 3 14.94 6.52 -14.67
N TRP A 4 13.79 6.01 -14.27
CA TRP A 4 12.68 6.83 -13.74
C TRP A 4 12.94 7.18 -12.26
N THR A 5 12.74 8.45 -11.91
CA THR A 5 13.04 9.04 -10.60
C THR A 5 11.98 10.06 -10.17
N THR A 6 12.14 10.66 -9.00
CA THR A 6 11.30 11.81 -8.57
C THR A 6 11.37 12.99 -9.54
N ALA A 7 12.44 13.11 -10.36
CA ALA A 7 12.57 14.13 -11.40
C ALA A 7 11.51 14.00 -12.50
N ASP A 8 11.01 12.78 -12.72
CA ASP A 8 10.07 12.41 -13.78
C ASP A 8 8.60 12.49 -13.34
N ILE A 9 8.34 12.82 -12.06
CA ILE A 9 7.00 13.09 -11.55
C ILE A 9 6.47 14.38 -12.20
N PRO A 10 5.35 14.34 -12.96
CA PRO A 10 4.73 15.54 -13.51
C PRO A 10 4.24 16.49 -12.43
N ASP A 11 3.91 17.72 -12.79
CA ASP A 11 3.21 18.64 -11.88
C ASP A 11 1.95 17.98 -11.30
N GLN A 12 1.79 18.06 -9.98
CA GLN A 12 0.67 17.52 -9.22
C GLN A 12 -0.18 18.64 -8.59
N SER A 13 0.05 19.90 -8.97
CA SER A 13 -0.73 21.05 -8.51
C SER A 13 -2.24 20.82 -8.72
N GLY A 14 -3.01 21.01 -7.65
CA GLY A 14 -4.47 20.80 -7.67
C GLY A 14 -4.92 19.34 -7.47
N ARG A 15 -3.99 18.39 -7.39
CA ARG A 15 -4.30 16.98 -7.14
C ARG A 15 -4.30 16.64 -5.66
N ILE A 16 -5.16 15.71 -5.25
CA ILE A 16 -5.30 15.28 -3.85
C ILE A 16 -4.82 13.84 -3.67
N ALA A 17 -3.81 13.64 -2.83
CA ALA A 17 -3.20 12.34 -2.57
C ALA A 17 -3.35 11.90 -1.12
N VAL A 18 -4.06 10.80 -0.88
CA VAL A 18 -4.18 10.15 0.43
C VAL A 18 -3.17 9.01 0.52
N ILE A 19 -2.32 9.02 1.55
CA ILE A 19 -1.27 8.01 1.72
C ILE A 19 -1.35 7.41 3.13
N THR A 20 -1.57 6.10 3.21
CA THR A 20 -1.61 5.41 4.49
C THR A 20 -0.19 5.17 5.03
N GLY A 21 0.03 5.37 6.33
CA GLY A 21 1.32 5.10 6.98
C GLY A 21 2.45 6.05 6.53
N ALA A 22 2.11 7.31 6.24
CA ALA A 22 3.02 8.27 5.63
C ALA A 22 3.85 9.13 6.61
N ASN A 23 3.93 8.78 7.90
CA ASN A 23 4.72 9.54 8.87
C ASN A 23 6.21 9.16 8.90
N THR A 24 6.60 8.01 8.34
CA THR A 24 7.98 7.52 8.26
C THR A 24 8.21 6.65 7.03
N GLY A 25 9.48 6.32 6.73
CA GLY A 25 9.86 5.31 5.74
C GLY A 25 9.34 5.61 4.33
N LEU A 26 8.88 4.57 3.63
CA LEU A 26 8.42 4.67 2.23
C LEU A 26 7.25 5.65 2.06
N GLY A 27 6.30 5.63 2.99
CA GLY A 27 5.14 6.50 2.93
C GLY A 27 5.52 7.97 3.08
N TYR A 28 6.49 8.28 3.96
CA TYR A 28 7.03 9.64 4.11
C TYR A 28 7.72 10.13 2.84
N GLU A 29 8.59 9.31 2.24
CA GLU A 29 9.31 9.67 1.01
C GLU A 29 8.35 9.84 -0.17
N THR A 30 7.30 9.00 -0.24
CA THR A 30 6.23 9.12 -1.24
C THR A 30 5.46 10.43 -1.06
N ALA A 31 5.06 10.74 0.19
CA ALA A 31 4.38 11.98 0.52
C ALA A 31 5.22 13.21 0.20
N ALA A 32 6.50 13.21 0.60
CA ALA A 32 7.41 14.31 0.36
C ALA A 32 7.62 14.58 -1.13
N ALA A 33 7.78 13.53 -1.94
CA ALA A 33 7.96 13.69 -3.39
C ALA A 33 6.71 14.22 -4.10
N LEU A 34 5.50 13.81 -3.68
CA LEU A 34 4.25 14.33 -4.25
C LEU A 34 3.97 15.78 -3.80
N ALA A 35 4.18 16.10 -2.53
CA ALA A 35 4.03 17.46 -2.01
C ALA A 35 5.03 18.43 -2.67
N ALA A 36 6.27 18.01 -2.89
CA ALA A 36 7.28 18.78 -3.62
C ALA A 36 6.90 19.05 -5.09
N ARG A 37 5.91 18.32 -5.62
CA ARG A 37 5.34 18.49 -6.97
C ARG A 37 3.99 19.20 -6.95
N GLY A 38 3.56 19.75 -5.82
CA GLY A 38 2.36 20.59 -5.72
C GLY A 38 1.08 19.86 -5.32
N ALA A 39 1.11 18.56 -5.06
CA ALA A 39 -0.07 17.84 -4.57
C ALA A 39 -0.48 18.31 -3.17
N HIS A 40 -1.79 18.34 -2.90
CA HIS A 40 -2.30 18.29 -1.54
C HIS A 40 -2.13 16.87 -1.01
N VAL A 41 -1.29 16.66 0.01
CA VAL A 41 -1.02 15.32 0.55
C VAL A 41 -1.67 15.13 1.92
N VAL A 42 -2.55 14.14 2.02
CA VAL A 42 -3.17 13.71 3.28
C VAL A 42 -2.37 12.53 3.85
N LEU A 43 -1.70 12.76 4.99
CA LEU A 43 -1.03 11.70 5.74
C LEU A 43 -2.06 10.98 6.62
N ALA A 44 -2.54 9.82 6.16
CA ALA A 44 -3.45 8.98 6.92
C ALA A 44 -2.65 8.06 7.85
N VAL A 45 -2.60 8.37 9.15
CA VAL A 45 -1.67 7.73 10.10
C VAL A 45 -2.30 7.47 11.46
N ARG A 46 -1.88 6.38 12.11
CA ARG A 46 -2.39 6.00 13.44
C ARG A 46 -1.98 6.97 14.55
N ASN A 47 -0.77 7.55 14.48
CA ASN A 47 -0.29 8.48 15.49
C ASN A 47 -0.28 9.89 14.90
N VAL A 48 -1.34 10.65 15.20
CA VAL A 48 -1.55 12.01 14.68
C VAL A 48 -0.40 12.95 15.01
N GLU A 49 0.16 12.85 16.21
CA GLU A 49 1.27 13.72 16.63
C GLU A 49 2.53 13.48 15.76
N LYS A 50 2.90 12.21 15.53
CA LYS A 50 3.97 11.86 14.58
C LYS A 50 3.62 12.25 13.14
N GLY A 51 2.34 12.19 12.78
CA GLY A 51 1.83 12.69 11.50
C GLY A 51 2.08 14.19 11.33
N LYS A 52 1.73 15.00 12.32
CA LYS A 52 1.94 16.46 12.32
C LYS A 52 3.42 16.82 12.24
N GLN A 53 4.27 16.10 12.97
CA GLN A 53 5.73 16.26 12.87
C GLN A 53 6.28 15.86 11.49
N ALA A 54 5.69 14.86 10.83
CA ALA A 54 6.05 14.52 9.46
C ALA A 54 5.58 15.59 8.46
N ALA A 55 4.33 16.04 8.55
CA ALA A 55 3.76 17.09 7.72
C ALA A 55 4.59 18.39 7.80
N ALA A 56 4.96 18.81 9.01
CA ALA A 56 5.81 19.98 9.22
C ALA A 56 7.20 19.85 8.60
N ARG A 57 7.78 18.64 8.57
CA ARG A 57 9.08 18.37 7.93
C ARG A 57 8.99 18.32 6.40
N ILE A 58 7.88 17.85 5.87
CA ILE A 58 7.63 17.84 4.43
C ILE A 58 7.40 19.27 3.92
N GLY A 59 6.62 20.07 4.66
CA GLY A 59 6.20 21.40 4.22
C GLY A 59 5.21 21.34 3.05
N GLY A 60 4.86 22.49 2.47
CA GLY A 60 3.86 22.57 1.41
C GLY A 60 2.44 22.32 1.91
N ASP A 61 1.57 21.83 1.04
CA ASP A 61 0.16 21.59 1.33
C ASP A 61 -0.05 20.14 1.83
N VAL A 62 0.15 19.94 3.13
CA VAL A 62 0.11 18.62 3.76
C VAL A 62 -0.81 18.65 4.98
N SER A 63 -1.79 17.75 5.00
CA SER A 63 -2.73 17.57 6.10
C SER A 63 -2.59 16.18 6.73
N VAL A 64 -3.21 15.98 7.90
CA VAL A 64 -3.14 14.71 8.65
C VAL A 64 -4.55 14.26 8.98
N VAL A 65 -4.81 12.97 8.79
CA VAL A 65 -6.04 12.27 9.19
C VAL A 65 -5.64 11.09 10.06
N GLU A 66 -6.36 10.89 11.16
CA GLU A 66 -6.15 9.71 12.00
C GLU A 66 -6.67 8.47 11.28
N LEU A 67 -5.81 7.45 11.12
CA LEU A 67 -6.20 6.16 10.55
C LEU A 67 -5.47 5.02 11.25
N ASP A 68 -6.21 4.21 11.99
CA ASP A 68 -5.78 2.91 12.47
C ASP A 68 -6.40 1.79 11.63
N LEU A 69 -5.61 1.21 10.73
CA LEU A 69 -6.02 0.09 9.88
C LEU A 69 -6.33 -1.20 10.65
N THR A 70 -6.03 -1.24 11.95
CA THR A 70 -6.44 -2.35 12.83
C THR A 70 -7.84 -2.17 13.40
N SER A 71 -8.55 -1.09 13.08
CA SER A 71 -9.92 -0.85 13.53
C SER A 71 -10.81 -0.40 12.36
N LEU A 72 -11.79 -1.21 11.97
CA LEU A 72 -12.76 -0.84 10.93
C LEU A 72 -13.58 0.39 11.31
N ALA A 73 -13.79 0.64 12.62
CA ALA A 73 -14.39 1.88 13.10
C ALA A 73 -13.50 3.09 12.80
N SER A 74 -12.18 3.00 13.07
CA SER A 74 -11.22 4.05 12.71
C SER A 74 -11.17 4.27 11.19
N VAL A 75 -11.18 3.19 10.40
CA VAL A 75 -11.21 3.24 8.94
C VAL A 75 -12.45 4.01 8.43
N ARG A 76 -13.63 3.75 8.99
CA ARG A 76 -14.87 4.47 8.64
C ARG A 76 -14.80 5.95 9.00
N THR A 77 -14.37 6.28 10.21
CA THR A 77 -14.18 7.67 10.64
C THR A 77 -13.20 8.42 9.74
N ALA A 78 -12.07 7.81 9.40
CA ALA A 78 -11.06 8.42 8.53
C ALA A 78 -11.61 8.67 7.12
N ALA A 79 -12.35 7.71 6.56
CA ALA A 79 -12.97 7.86 5.25
C ALA A 79 -14.02 8.98 5.26
N ASP A 80 -14.88 9.05 6.28
CA ASP A 80 -15.88 10.12 6.41
C ASP A 80 -15.23 11.50 6.58
N GLU A 81 -14.14 11.60 7.35
CA GLU A 81 -13.37 12.83 7.49
C GLU A 81 -12.78 13.28 6.14
N ILE A 82 -12.21 12.37 5.36
CA ILE A 82 -11.65 12.66 4.04
C ILE A 82 -12.74 13.13 3.07
N LYS A 83 -13.87 12.40 2.98
CA LYS A 83 -15.00 12.78 2.12
C LYS A 83 -15.61 14.13 2.52
N SER A 84 -15.56 14.49 3.81
CA SER A 84 -16.05 15.80 4.27
C SER A 84 -15.15 16.96 3.86
N ARG A 85 -13.88 16.69 3.54
CA ARG A 85 -12.86 17.68 3.19
C ARG A 85 -12.63 17.83 1.70
N PHE A 86 -12.89 16.78 0.93
CA PHE A 86 -12.53 16.71 -0.47
C PHE A 86 -13.65 16.07 -1.28
N ASP A 87 -14.11 16.76 -2.32
CA ASP A 87 -15.17 16.27 -3.21
C ASP A 87 -14.68 15.13 -4.14
N HIS A 88 -13.36 15.01 -4.32
CA HIS A 88 -12.72 13.97 -5.13
C HIS A 88 -11.33 13.67 -4.59
N LEU A 89 -10.76 12.55 -5.04
CA LEU A 89 -9.37 12.17 -4.78
C LEU A 89 -8.71 11.76 -6.10
N ASP A 90 -7.43 12.11 -6.25
CA ASP A 90 -6.61 11.71 -7.39
C ASP A 90 -5.81 10.44 -7.11
N LEU A 91 -5.29 10.32 -5.89
CA LEU A 91 -4.41 9.23 -5.52
C LEU A 91 -4.83 8.67 -4.17
N LEU A 92 -5.10 7.36 -4.13
CA LEU A 92 -5.19 6.60 -2.90
C LEU A 92 -4.04 5.60 -2.85
N ILE A 93 -3.07 5.82 -1.97
CA ILE A 93 -1.88 5.00 -1.84
C ILE A 93 -1.97 4.16 -0.57
N ASN A 94 -2.34 2.88 -0.75
CA ASN A 94 -2.37 1.84 0.26
C ASN A 94 -0.94 1.37 0.57
N ASN A 95 -0.19 2.17 1.33
CA ASN A 95 1.23 1.98 1.63
C ASN A 95 1.49 1.30 2.98
N ALA A 96 0.68 1.59 3.99
CA ALA A 96 0.91 1.12 5.35
C ALA A 96 1.03 -0.41 5.41
N GLY A 97 1.76 -0.91 6.39
CA GLY A 97 1.77 -2.34 6.65
C GLY A 97 2.69 -2.75 7.77
N VAL A 98 2.46 -3.97 8.23
CA VAL A 98 3.25 -4.67 9.24
C VAL A 98 3.78 -5.98 8.64
N MET A 99 4.91 -6.46 9.15
CA MET A 99 5.62 -7.61 8.60
C MET A 99 6.19 -8.46 9.72
N THR A 100 6.09 -9.78 9.55
CA THR A 100 6.76 -10.77 10.41
C THR A 100 6.46 -10.61 11.91
N THR A 101 5.26 -10.17 12.23
CA THR A 101 4.83 -9.95 13.62
C THR A 101 4.63 -11.29 14.33
N PRO A 102 4.74 -11.34 15.67
CA PRO A 102 4.14 -12.41 16.45
C PRO A 102 2.63 -12.52 16.15
N LYS A 103 2.01 -13.68 16.43
CA LYS A 103 0.55 -13.82 16.30
C LYS A 103 -0.12 -12.83 17.25
N SER A 104 -1.00 -12.01 16.70
CA SER A 104 -1.85 -11.07 17.42
C SER A 104 -3.02 -10.71 16.51
N THR A 105 -4.03 -10.08 17.07
CA THR A 105 -5.22 -9.66 16.32
C THR A 105 -5.34 -8.15 16.20
N THR A 106 -6.08 -7.70 15.20
CA THR A 106 -6.61 -6.34 15.10
C THR A 106 -7.67 -6.10 16.18
N VAL A 107 -8.17 -4.86 16.29
CA VAL A 107 -9.29 -4.51 17.18
C VAL A 107 -10.54 -5.31 16.82
N ASP A 108 -10.76 -5.55 15.53
CA ASP A 108 -11.91 -6.32 15.02
C ASP A 108 -11.68 -7.85 15.02
N GLY A 109 -10.56 -8.33 15.58
CA GLY A 109 -10.30 -9.75 15.75
C GLY A 109 -9.64 -10.47 14.57
N PHE A 110 -9.19 -9.76 13.53
CA PHE A 110 -8.47 -10.38 12.41
C PHE A 110 -7.01 -10.61 12.74
N GLU A 111 -6.36 -11.60 12.11
CA GLU A 111 -4.90 -11.76 12.16
C GLU A 111 -4.22 -10.44 11.76
N LEU A 112 -3.23 -10.00 12.54
CA LEU A 112 -2.71 -8.64 12.44
C LEU A 112 -2.16 -8.28 11.05
N GLN A 113 -1.43 -9.18 10.37
CA GLN A 113 -0.83 -8.87 9.07
C GLN A 113 -1.89 -8.84 7.96
N PHE A 114 -2.79 -9.82 7.91
CA PHE A 114 -3.91 -9.86 6.98
C PHE A 114 -4.89 -8.71 7.22
N GLY A 115 -5.26 -8.47 8.47
CA GLY A 115 -6.13 -7.38 8.91
C GLY A 115 -5.58 -6.01 8.56
N THR A 116 -4.32 -5.73 8.89
CA THR A 116 -3.72 -4.40 8.64
C THR A 116 -3.38 -4.18 7.17
N ASN A 117 -2.71 -5.16 6.54
CA ASN A 117 -2.12 -4.95 5.22
C ASN A 117 -3.18 -5.06 4.11
N HIS A 118 -4.21 -5.89 4.31
CA HIS A 118 -5.26 -6.17 3.33
C HIS A 118 -6.63 -5.67 3.78
N LEU A 119 -7.25 -6.23 4.83
CA LEU A 119 -8.66 -5.94 5.15
C LEU A 119 -8.91 -4.46 5.49
N GLY A 120 -8.01 -3.82 6.24
CA GLY A 120 -8.10 -2.39 6.54
C GLY A 120 -8.02 -1.53 5.28
N HIS A 121 -7.13 -1.85 4.34
CA HIS A 121 -7.03 -1.14 3.05
C HIS A 121 -8.18 -1.45 2.11
N PHE A 122 -8.68 -2.69 2.12
CA PHE A 122 -9.86 -3.10 1.37
C PHE A 122 -11.05 -2.25 1.79
N ALA A 123 -11.34 -2.20 3.09
CA ALA A 123 -12.39 -1.37 3.65
C ALA A 123 -12.18 0.12 3.35
N PHE A 124 -10.97 0.63 3.56
CA PHE A 124 -10.65 2.05 3.33
C PHE A 124 -10.83 2.44 1.87
N THR A 125 -10.39 1.58 0.93
CA THR A 125 -10.58 1.82 -0.51
C THR A 125 -12.06 1.76 -0.88
N GLY A 126 -12.80 0.75 -0.42
CA GLY A 126 -14.22 0.61 -0.74
C GLY A 126 -15.07 1.78 -0.23
N LEU A 127 -14.69 2.39 0.89
CA LEU A 127 -15.38 3.58 1.45
C LEU A 127 -15.03 4.89 0.73
N LEU A 128 -13.94 4.91 -0.05
CA LEU A 128 -13.47 6.09 -0.78
C LEU A 128 -13.64 5.96 -2.30
N VAL A 129 -13.95 4.77 -2.83
CA VAL A 129 -13.90 4.50 -4.27
C VAL A 129 -14.81 5.41 -5.07
N ASP A 130 -15.98 5.80 -4.54
CA ASP A 130 -16.88 6.77 -5.19
C ASP A 130 -16.26 8.16 -5.42
N HIS A 131 -15.25 8.54 -4.62
CA HIS A 131 -14.54 9.82 -4.77
C HIS A 131 -13.35 9.71 -5.74
N LEU A 132 -13.07 8.51 -6.27
CA LEU A 132 -11.93 8.21 -7.15
C LEU A 132 -12.39 7.70 -8.51
N ALA A 133 -13.41 6.82 -8.55
CA ALA A 133 -13.71 5.93 -9.66
C ALA A 133 -13.87 6.67 -11.00
N ASP A 134 -14.60 7.79 -11.00
CA ASP A 134 -14.89 8.54 -12.22
C ASP A 134 -13.97 9.76 -12.42
N VAL A 135 -12.95 9.92 -11.58
CA VAL A 135 -11.98 11.01 -11.67
C VAL A 135 -10.92 10.65 -12.72
N PRO A 136 -10.80 11.41 -13.84
CA PRO A 136 -9.84 11.09 -14.89
C PRO A 136 -8.40 11.13 -14.38
N GLY A 137 -7.65 10.05 -14.61
CA GLY A 137 -6.27 9.93 -14.17
C GLY A 137 -6.10 9.62 -12.67
N ALA A 138 -7.20 9.37 -11.95
CA ALA A 138 -7.12 8.91 -10.58
C ALA A 138 -6.60 7.47 -10.48
N ARG A 139 -5.89 7.17 -9.39
CA ARG A 139 -5.26 5.87 -9.19
C ARG A 139 -5.39 5.37 -7.76
N VAL A 140 -5.72 4.10 -7.63
CA VAL A 140 -5.50 3.33 -6.41
C VAL A 140 -4.17 2.60 -6.55
N VAL A 141 -3.21 2.90 -5.68
CA VAL A 141 -1.87 2.29 -5.68
C VAL A 141 -1.73 1.41 -4.45
N THR A 142 -1.59 0.10 -4.63
CA THR A 142 -1.41 -0.83 -3.51
C THR A 142 0.03 -1.32 -3.39
N VAL A 143 0.64 -1.09 -2.22
CA VAL A 143 2.03 -1.51 -1.96
C VAL A 143 2.05 -2.97 -1.48
N SER A 144 2.49 -3.85 -2.38
CA SER A 144 2.78 -5.27 -2.11
C SER A 144 4.28 -5.47 -1.79
N SER A 145 4.79 -6.68 -1.98
CA SER A 145 6.16 -7.10 -1.66
C SER A 145 6.52 -8.35 -2.44
N ASN A 146 7.81 -8.60 -2.67
CA ASN A 146 8.30 -9.91 -3.13
C ASN A 146 7.89 -11.07 -2.20
N GLY A 147 7.44 -10.80 -0.98
CA GLY A 147 6.80 -11.79 -0.11
C GLY A 147 5.64 -12.54 -0.77
N HIS A 148 4.90 -11.93 -1.70
CA HIS A 148 3.81 -12.64 -2.41
C HIS A 148 4.31 -13.81 -3.28
N LYS A 149 5.60 -13.84 -3.64
CA LYS A 149 6.25 -14.94 -4.38
C LYS A 149 6.76 -16.03 -3.44
N MET A 150 6.75 -15.82 -2.12
CA MET A 150 7.40 -16.67 -1.13
C MET A 150 6.38 -17.46 -0.30
N LEU A 151 6.14 -18.73 -0.65
CA LEU A 151 5.24 -19.62 0.11
C LEU A 151 3.86 -18.98 0.38
N ALA A 152 3.38 -18.16 -0.55
CA ALA A 152 2.11 -17.48 -0.44
C ALA A 152 0.97 -18.43 -0.84
N ASP A 153 -0.08 -18.42 -0.03
CA ASP A 153 -1.37 -19.00 -0.39
C ASP A 153 -2.45 -18.24 0.38
N ILE A 154 -3.69 -18.29 -0.10
CA ILE A 154 -4.85 -17.75 0.62
C ILE A 154 -5.54 -18.92 1.34
N HIS A 155 -5.28 -19.05 2.64
CA HIS A 155 -5.84 -20.12 3.47
C HIS A 155 -7.29 -19.80 3.82
N PHE A 156 -8.22 -19.95 2.88
CA PHE A 156 -9.63 -19.57 3.12
C PHE A 156 -10.29 -20.28 4.30
N ASP A 157 -9.86 -21.50 4.62
CA ASP A 157 -10.37 -22.27 5.76
C ASP A 157 -9.71 -21.86 7.10
N ASP A 158 -8.65 -21.03 7.06
CA ASP A 158 -7.96 -20.49 8.23
C ASP A 158 -7.30 -19.13 7.94
N LEU A 159 -8.09 -18.16 7.46
CA LEU A 159 -7.55 -16.83 7.08
C LEU A 159 -6.89 -16.12 8.26
N GLN A 160 -7.35 -16.42 9.47
CA GLN A 160 -6.89 -15.82 10.71
C GLN A 160 -5.67 -16.55 11.32
N TRP A 161 -5.20 -17.62 10.67
CA TRP A 161 -4.10 -18.45 11.16
C TRP A 161 -4.31 -18.89 12.62
N GLU A 162 -5.48 -19.46 12.89
CA GLU A 162 -5.82 -20.07 14.17
C GLU A 162 -4.92 -21.26 14.49
N HIS A 163 -4.44 -21.95 13.46
CA HIS A 163 -3.59 -23.12 13.60
C HIS A 163 -2.24 -22.90 12.91
N GLY A 164 -1.14 -23.27 13.58
CA GLY A 164 0.18 -23.32 12.96
C GLY A 164 0.73 -21.98 12.45
N TYR A 165 0.47 -20.87 13.16
CA TYR A 165 0.88 -19.52 12.75
C TYR A 165 2.35 -19.45 12.31
N ASN A 166 2.55 -19.07 11.05
CA ASN A 166 3.87 -18.79 10.52
C ASN A 166 3.95 -17.33 10.08
N ARG A 167 4.84 -16.57 10.73
CA ARG A 167 4.97 -15.12 10.54
C ARG A 167 5.22 -14.72 9.09
N MET A 168 6.06 -15.50 8.38
CA MET A 168 6.38 -15.24 6.98
C MET A 168 5.23 -15.63 6.07
N ARG A 169 4.57 -16.77 6.29
CA ARG A 169 3.42 -17.18 5.46
C ARG A 169 2.21 -16.25 5.65
N ALA A 170 1.94 -15.80 6.87
CA ALA A 170 0.91 -14.78 7.13
C ALA A 170 1.22 -13.45 6.41
N TYR A 171 2.48 -13.03 6.44
CA TYR A 171 2.93 -11.86 5.66
C TYR A 171 2.74 -12.08 4.15
N SER A 172 3.20 -13.21 3.62
CA SER A 172 3.09 -13.58 2.21
C SER A 172 1.63 -13.66 1.75
N GLN A 173 0.75 -14.24 2.55
CA GLN A 173 -0.71 -14.25 2.33
C GLN A 173 -1.24 -12.82 2.21
N SER A 174 -0.87 -11.94 3.14
CA SER A 174 -1.32 -10.54 3.10
C SER A 174 -0.83 -9.81 1.85
N LYS A 175 0.38 -10.09 1.36
CA LYS A 175 0.95 -9.42 0.19
C LYS A 175 0.46 -10.01 -1.13
N LEU A 176 0.11 -11.29 -1.16
CA LEU A 176 -0.66 -11.89 -2.26
C LEU A 176 -2.07 -11.31 -2.30
N ALA A 177 -2.73 -11.17 -1.16
CA ALA A 177 -4.06 -10.56 -1.05
C ALA A 177 -4.11 -9.14 -1.64
N ASN A 178 -3.08 -8.32 -1.39
CA ASN A 178 -2.94 -6.98 -2.00
C ASN A 178 -2.92 -7.01 -3.54
N LEU A 179 -2.28 -8.01 -4.17
CA LEU A 179 -2.24 -8.13 -5.63
C LEU A 179 -3.56 -8.68 -6.19
N LEU A 180 -4.13 -9.70 -5.56
CA LEU A 180 -5.46 -10.22 -5.91
C LEU A 180 -6.51 -9.09 -5.84
N PHE A 181 -6.46 -8.27 -4.80
CA PHE A 181 -7.29 -7.08 -4.65
C PHE A 181 -7.09 -6.08 -5.79
N THR A 182 -5.83 -5.75 -6.11
CA THR A 182 -5.52 -4.75 -7.15
C THR A 182 -6.06 -5.18 -8.51
N TYR A 183 -5.89 -6.45 -8.89
CA TYR A 183 -6.35 -6.94 -10.18
C TYR A 183 -7.87 -7.07 -10.27
N GLU A 184 -8.52 -7.50 -9.20
CA GLU A 184 -9.99 -7.52 -9.15
C GLU A 184 -10.58 -6.09 -9.16
N LEU A 185 -9.98 -5.15 -8.42
CA LEU A 185 -10.39 -3.74 -8.45
C LEU A 185 -10.20 -3.15 -9.84
N GLN A 186 -9.07 -3.41 -10.51
CA GLN A 186 -8.86 -2.96 -11.88
C GLN A 186 -9.91 -3.51 -12.84
N ARG A 187 -10.28 -4.79 -12.70
CA ARG A 187 -11.28 -5.43 -13.56
C ARG A 187 -12.65 -4.78 -13.40
N ARG A 188 -13.00 -4.38 -12.17
CA ARG A 188 -14.22 -3.65 -11.83
C ARG A 188 -14.21 -2.22 -12.37
N LEU A 189 -13.14 -1.47 -12.12
CA LEU A 189 -12.97 -0.12 -12.67
C LEU A 189 -12.98 -0.09 -14.21
N ALA A 190 -12.45 -1.12 -14.86
CA ALA A 190 -12.49 -1.22 -16.31
C ALA A 190 -13.92 -1.33 -16.90
N ASP A 191 -14.93 -1.60 -16.07
CA ASP A 191 -16.35 -1.68 -16.46
C ASP A 191 -17.05 -0.31 -16.41
N GLY A 192 -16.39 0.72 -16.96
CA GLY A 192 -16.98 2.05 -17.18
C GLY A 192 -16.45 3.19 -16.32
N HIS A 193 -15.44 2.95 -15.47
CA HIS A 193 -14.83 3.98 -14.63
C HIS A 193 -13.52 4.52 -15.21
N ALA A 194 -13.14 5.73 -14.81
CA ALA A 194 -11.97 6.43 -15.32
C ALA A 194 -10.68 6.11 -14.54
N ALA A 195 -10.80 5.77 -13.26
CA ALA A 195 -9.67 5.44 -12.41
C ALA A 195 -9.05 4.09 -12.76
N VAL A 196 -7.80 3.92 -12.38
CA VAL A 196 -7.10 2.64 -12.50
C VAL A 196 -6.55 2.15 -11.16
N ALA A 197 -6.52 0.85 -10.97
CA ALA A 197 -5.82 0.20 -9.86
C ALA A 197 -4.48 -0.35 -10.35
N VAL A 198 -3.42 -0.02 -9.62
CA VAL A 198 -2.05 -0.46 -9.89
C VAL A 198 -1.38 -0.89 -8.59
N ALA A 199 -0.32 -1.66 -8.71
CA ALA A 199 0.44 -2.11 -7.55
C ALA A 199 1.92 -1.71 -7.66
N ALA A 200 2.59 -1.66 -6.52
CA ALA A 200 4.04 -1.46 -6.47
C ALA A 200 4.68 -2.33 -5.38
N HIS A 201 5.98 -2.57 -5.46
CA HIS A 201 6.76 -3.04 -4.32
C HIS A 201 8.11 -2.33 -4.25
N PRO A 202 8.62 -2.10 -3.03
CA PRO A 202 9.83 -1.29 -2.82
C PRO A 202 11.14 -2.08 -2.96
N GLY A 203 11.07 -3.33 -3.45
CA GLY A 203 12.16 -4.30 -3.31
C GLY A 203 12.45 -4.67 -1.85
N PHE A 204 13.72 -4.91 -1.55
CA PHE A 204 14.21 -5.08 -0.18
C PHE A 204 14.56 -3.69 0.39
N SER A 205 13.54 -2.99 0.90
CA SER A 205 13.76 -1.70 1.57
C SER A 205 14.18 -1.94 3.01
N SER A 206 15.34 -1.41 3.41
CA SER A 206 15.84 -1.41 4.77
C SER A 206 15.10 -0.37 5.64
N THR A 207 13.78 -0.47 5.68
CA THR A 207 12.95 0.35 6.57
C THR A 207 12.85 -0.31 7.95
N GLU A 208 12.29 0.43 8.91
CA GLU A 208 12.05 0.07 10.33
C GLU A 208 11.36 -1.30 10.59
N LEU A 209 11.05 -2.06 9.53
CA LEU A 209 10.52 -3.42 9.51
C LEU A 209 11.40 -4.46 10.23
N GLY A 210 12.65 -4.14 10.55
CA GLY A 210 13.57 -5.00 11.33
C GLY A 210 13.37 -4.99 12.85
N ARG A 211 12.43 -4.19 13.39
CA ARG A 211 12.25 -3.99 14.84
C ARG A 211 11.91 -5.27 15.63
N ASN A 212 11.44 -6.31 14.95
CA ASN A 212 11.06 -7.60 15.55
C ASN A 212 12.12 -8.71 15.37
N LEU A 213 13.32 -8.39 14.86
CA LEU A 213 14.43 -9.35 14.79
C LEU A 213 15.05 -9.55 16.20
N PRO A 214 15.50 -10.78 16.54
CA PRO A 214 16.19 -11.06 17.80
C PRO A 214 17.34 -10.07 18.03
N ASN A 215 17.47 -9.56 19.27
CA ASN A 215 18.44 -8.51 19.64
C ASN A 215 19.89 -8.83 19.24
N VAL A 216 20.26 -10.10 19.15
CA VAL A 216 21.60 -10.56 18.76
C VAL A 216 21.93 -10.32 17.27
N LEU A 217 20.93 -10.22 16.41
CA LEU A 217 21.10 -10.02 14.96
C LEU A 217 20.97 -8.55 14.54
N GLN A 218 20.43 -7.68 15.40
CA GLN A 218 20.25 -6.26 15.09
C GLN A 218 21.55 -5.51 14.75
N PRO A 219 22.71 -5.74 15.41
CA PRO A 219 23.96 -5.05 15.09
C PRO A 219 24.50 -5.47 13.71
N VAL A 220 24.40 -6.75 13.37
CA VAL A 220 24.87 -7.31 12.09
C VAL A 220 23.98 -6.82 10.95
N VAL A 221 22.66 -6.85 11.13
CA VAL A 221 21.73 -6.33 10.12
C VAL A 221 21.90 -4.83 9.94
N LYS A 222 22.11 -4.04 11.00
CA LYS A 222 22.42 -2.60 10.88
C LYS A 222 23.74 -2.32 10.15
N ALA A 223 24.76 -3.16 10.32
CA ALA A 223 26.05 -3.01 9.64
C ALA A 223 26.00 -3.34 8.13
N PHE A 224 25.15 -4.29 7.71
CA PHE A 224 25.01 -4.73 6.32
C PHE A 224 23.77 -4.17 5.58
N SER A 225 22.85 -3.50 6.30
CA SER A 225 21.64 -2.84 5.80
C SER A 225 21.86 -1.86 4.63
N PRO A 226 22.88 -0.98 4.61
CA PRO A 226 23.12 -0.11 3.46
C PRO A 226 23.63 -0.86 2.22
N LEU A 227 24.34 -1.98 2.40
CA LEU A 227 24.86 -2.81 1.31
C LEU A 227 23.79 -3.73 0.70
N LEU A 228 22.80 -4.19 1.48
CA LEU A 228 21.80 -5.18 1.05
C LEU A 228 20.41 -4.61 0.74
N GLY A 229 19.99 -3.49 1.35
CA GLY A 229 18.67 -2.89 1.10
C GLY A 229 18.70 -1.46 0.54
N GLN A 230 17.70 -1.10 -0.27
CA GLN A 230 17.59 0.23 -0.86
C GLN A 230 17.15 1.27 0.17
N SER A 231 17.62 2.52 0.02
CA SER A 231 17.15 3.65 0.84
C SER A 231 15.64 3.82 0.71
N ALA A 232 14.99 4.38 1.73
CA ALA A 232 13.55 4.65 1.66
C ALA A 232 13.18 5.50 0.43
N ALA A 233 13.99 6.50 0.10
CA ALA A 233 13.79 7.34 -1.09
C ALA A 233 13.77 6.52 -2.39
N MET A 234 14.71 5.58 -2.54
CA MET A 234 14.73 4.71 -3.71
C MET A 234 13.62 3.66 -3.70
N GLY A 235 13.31 3.09 -2.52
CA GLY A 235 12.22 2.14 -2.35
C GLY A 235 10.83 2.77 -2.59
N ALA A 236 10.70 4.09 -2.46
CA ALA A 236 9.48 4.83 -2.80
C ALA A 236 9.30 5.02 -4.31
N LEU A 237 10.35 4.90 -5.13
CA LEU A 237 10.27 5.14 -6.57
C LEU A 237 9.27 4.22 -7.30
N PRO A 238 9.16 2.90 -7.00
CA PRO A 238 8.11 2.06 -7.58
C PRO A 238 6.70 2.56 -7.27
N THR A 239 6.43 2.97 -6.03
CA THR A 239 5.14 3.54 -5.62
C THR A 239 4.87 4.86 -6.33
N LEU A 240 5.86 5.74 -6.39
CA LEU A 240 5.76 7.04 -7.06
C LEU A 240 5.56 6.88 -8.57
N ARG A 241 6.22 5.91 -9.20
CA ARG A 241 6.02 5.61 -10.62
C ARG A 241 4.62 5.10 -10.88
N ALA A 242 4.15 4.15 -10.08
CA ALA A 242 2.78 3.66 -10.16
C ALA A 242 1.75 4.80 -9.96
N ALA A 243 2.02 5.73 -9.05
CA ALA A 243 1.14 6.86 -8.76
C ALA A 243 1.14 7.94 -9.86
N ALA A 244 2.29 8.26 -10.45
CA ALA A 244 2.47 9.50 -11.21
C ALA A 244 2.92 9.35 -12.66
N ASP A 245 3.39 8.18 -13.11
CA ASP A 245 3.79 7.97 -14.52
C ASP A 245 2.56 8.12 -15.44
N PRO A 246 2.53 9.09 -16.38
CA PRO A 246 1.41 9.24 -17.31
C PRO A 246 1.19 8.02 -18.19
N GLY A 247 2.22 7.20 -18.40
CA GLY A 247 2.16 5.96 -19.16
C GLY A 247 1.75 4.73 -18.34
N ALA A 248 1.49 4.86 -17.03
CA ALA A 248 1.02 3.74 -16.22
C ALA A 248 -0.38 3.29 -16.65
N LEU A 249 -0.51 1.99 -16.92
CA LEU A 249 -1.77 1.34 -17.28
C LEU A 249 -2.35 0.59 -16.08
N GLY A 250 -3.68 0.50 -16.03
CA GLY A 250 -4.37 -0.28 -15.00
C GLY A 250 -3.93 -1.74 -14.98
N GLY A 251 -3.81 -2.30 -13.78
CA GLY A 251 -3.35 -3.67 -13.56
C GLY A 251 -1.84 -3.87 -13.68
N GLN A 252 -1.05 -2.80 -13.85
CA GLN A 252 0.41 -2.91 -13.82
C GLN A 252 0.95 -3.04 -12.40
N TYR A 253 2.08 -3.74 -12.29
CA TYR A 253 2.84 -3.92 -11.07
C TYR A 253 4.25 -3.35 -11.23
N PHE A 254 4.63 -2.44 -10.36
CA PHE A 254 5.91 -1.72 -10.45
C PHE A 254 6.89 -2.21 -9.39
N GLY A 255 8.14 -2.43 -9.80
CA GLY A 255 9.19 -2.95 -8.94
C GLY A 255 10.58 -2.53 -9.39
N PRO A 256 11.61 -2.71 -8.56
CA PRO A 256 12.98 -2.38 -8.93
C PRO A 256 13.48 -3.26 -10.08
N ASP A 257 14.31 -2.69 -10.95
CA ASP A 257 14.80 -3.34 -12.16
C ASP A 257 15.99 -4.28 -11.97
N GLY A 258 16.66 -4.22 -10.82
CA GLY A 258 17.86 -4.99 -10.51
C GLY A 258 17.60 -6.46 -10.18
N PHE A 259 18.67 -7.14 -9.74
CA PHE A 259 18.66 -8.58 -9.50
C PHE A 259 17.55 -9.00 -8.52
N ALA A 260 16.73 -9.96 -8.96
CA ALA A 260 15.57 -10.47 -8.22
C ALA A 260 14.62 -9.37 -7.69
N GLU A 261 14.58 -8.22 -8.38
CA GLU A 261 13.75 -7.06 -8.04
C GLU A 261 14.02 -6.54 -6.61
N GLN A 262 15.23 -6.76 -6.07
CA GLN A 262 15.56 -6.35 -4.70
C GLN A 262 15.89 -4.86 -4.58
N ARG A 263 16.57 -4.30 -5.59
CA ARG A 263 17.01 -2.90 -5.63
C ARG A 263 17.06 -2.46 -7.09
N GLY A 264 17.01 -1.15 -7.33
CA GLY A 264 17.10 -0.58 -8.68
C GLY A 264 16.09 0.53 -8.92
N TYR A 265 15.95 0.92 -10.18
CA TYR A 265 14.96 1.90 -10.61
C TYR A 265 13.65 1.21 -10.95
N PRO A 266 12.51 1.90 -10.80
CA PRO A 266 11.23 1.25 -11.00
C PRO A 266 11.01 0.91 -12.47
N LYS A 267 10.53 -0.30 -12.74
CA LYS A 267 10.01 -0.77 -14.02
C LYS A 267 8.71 -1.55 -13.78
N VAL A 268 7.97 -1.83 -14.85
CA VAL A 268 6.89 -2.82 -14.79
C VAL A 268 7.52 -4.21 -14.61
N VAL A 269 7.06 -4.96 -13.63
CA VAL A 269 7.54 -6.29 -13.26
C VAL A 269 6.38 -7.29 -13.20
N PRO A 270 6.62 -8.59 -13.42
CA PRO A 270 5.59 -9.61 -13.23
C PRO A 270 5.34 -9.90 -11.74
N SER A 271 4.11 -10.30 -11.43
CA SER A 271 3.69 -10.89 -10.16
C SER A 271 3.55 -12.43 -10.31
N SER A 272 3.18 -13.13 -9.23
CA SER A 272 2.99 -14.58 -9.27
C SER A 272 1.79 -15.01 -10.10
N ASP A 273 1.83 -16.19 -10.72
CA ASP A 273 0.71 -16.76 -11.49
C ASP A 273 -0.58 -16.82 -10.64
N GLN A 274 -0.45 -17.17 -9.36
CA GLN A 274 -1.57 -17.21 -8.42
C GLN A 274 -2.27 -15.86 -8.27
N SER A 275 -1.55 -14.75 -8.38
CA SER A 275 -2.16 -13.43 -8.30
C SER A 275 -3.06 -13.12 -9.51
N HIS A 276 -2.88 -13.81 -10.64
CA HIS A 276 -3.72 -13.69 -11.82
C HIS A 276 -4.90 -14.69 -11.87
N ASP A 277 -5.07 -15.53 -10.84
CA ASP A 277 -6.19 -16.47 -10.75
C ASP A 277 -7.51 -15.72 -10.44
N LEU A 278 -8.40 -15.68 -11.43
CA LEU A 278 -9.69 -14.99 -11.33
C LEU A 278 -10.63 -15.57 -10.27
N ALA A 279 -10.56 -16.87 -10.00
CA ALA A 279 -11.39 -17.50 -8.99
C ALA A 279 -10.90 -17.12 -7.58
N LEU A 280 -9.58 -17.10 -7.37
CA LEU A 280 -9.00 -16.61 -6.11
C LEU A 280 -9.27 -15.13 -5.88
N GLN A 281 -9.13 -14.30 -6.92
CA GLN A 281 -9.45 -12.87 -6.88
C GLN A 281 -10.89 -12.62 -6.40
N ARG A 282 -11.87 -13.26 -7.07
CA ARG A 282 -13.30 -13.12 -6.73
C ARG A 282 -13.61 -13.67 -5.34
N ARG A 283 -13.09 -14.85 -4.98
CA ARG A 283 -13.33 -15.45 -3.66
C ARG A 283 -12.76 -14.60 -2.54
N LEU A 284 -11.55 -14.07 -2.71
CA LEU A 284 -10.94 -13.16 -1.74
C LEU A 284 -11.75 -11.87 -1.62
N TRP A 285 -12.23 -11.31 -2.73
CA TRP A 285 -13.07 -10.12 -2.72
C TRP A 285 -14.33 -10.34 -1.88
N THR A 286 -15.12 -11.37 -2.19
CA THR A 286 -16.35 -11.69 -1.46
C THR A 286 -16.10 -11.87 0.03
N VAL A 287 -15.09 -12.65 0.41
CA VAL A 287 -14.76 -12.84 1.83
C VAL A 287 -14.27 -11.53 2.48
N SER A 288 -13.59 -10.66 1.73
CA SER A 288 -13.19 -9.35 2.25
C SER A 288 -14.40 -8.43 2.47
N GLU A 289 -15.41 -8.45 1.59
CA GLU A 289 -16.67 -7.72 1.80
C GLU A 289 -17.41 -8.25 3.04
N GLU A 290 -17.49 -9.57 3.20
CA GLU A 290 -18.12 -10.22 4.37
C GLU A 290 -17.41 -9.86 5.68
N LEU A 291 -16.08 -9.97 5.72
CA LEU A 291 -15.28 -9.69 6.91
C LEU A 291 -15.31 -8.21 7.30
N THR A 292 -15.30 -7.31 6.32
CA THR A 292 -15.23 -5.86 6.59
C THR A 292 -16.60 -5.18 6.68
N GLY A 293 -17.64 -5.81 6.16
CA GLY A 293 -18.94 -5.19 5.95
C GLY A 293 -18.86 -3.96 5.03
N VAL A 294 -17.96 -3.96 4.05
CA VAL A 294 -17.78 -2.90 3.05
C VAL A 294 -17.91 -3.53 1.67
N THR A 295 -18.83 -2.99 0.87
CA THR A 295 -19.03 -3.38 -0.53
C THR A 295 -18.53 -2.28 -1.45
N PHE A 296 -18.24 -2.65 -2.69
CA PHE A 296 -17.75 -1.72 -3.69
C PHE A 296 -18.83 -1.40 -4.75
N PRO A 297 -19.14 -0.12 -4.98
CA PRO A 297 -20.04 0.32 -6.05
C PRO A 297 -19.36 0.36 -7.43
N VAL A 298 -18.43 -0.57 -7.71
CA VAL A 298 -17.70 -0.75 -8.98
C VAL A 298 -17.61 -2.21 -9.41
#